data_AF-A0A353VC48-F1
#
_entry.id   AF-A0A353VC48-F1
#
_cell.length_a   1.000
_cell.length_b   1.000
_cell.length_c   1.000
_cell.angle_alpha   90.00
_cell.angle_beta   90.00
_cell.angle_gamma   90.00
#
_symmetry.space_group_name_H-M   'P 1'
#
loop_
_entity.id
_entity.type
_entity.pdbx_description
1 polymer ?
#
loop_
_entity_poly.entity_id
_entity_poly.type
_entity_poly.pdbx_seq_one_letter_code
_entity_poly.pdbx_strand_id
1 'polypeptide(L)'
;HHRAVHEEGYQVERHPDGELRFRRPDGRLLPEVPPPAAIPADPVHAFRARHEAQGLSIHPRTAMPGWLGEPLDVGYAIDVLHPLAAG
;
A
#
# COMPACT_ATOMS: atom_id res chain seq x y z
N HIS A 1 4.32 1.26 -4.82
CA HIS A 1 3.41 2.11 -5.60
C HIS A 1 2.51 2.86 -4.62
N HIS A 2 2.44 4.20 -4.68
CA HIS A 2 1.72 5.05 -3.71
C HIS A 2 0.23 5.19 -4.06
N ARG A 3 -0.43 4.05 -4.29
CA ARG A 3 -1.83 3.94 -4.73
C ARG A 3 -2.78 4.76 -3.88
N ALA A 4 -2.58 4.72 -2.56
CA ALA A 4 -3.44 5.41 -1.61
C ALA A 4 -3.58 6.92 -1.89
N VAL A 5 -2.47 7.56 -2.32
CA VAL A 5 -2.45 9.00 -2.63
C VAL A 5 -3.10 9.29 -3.98
N HIS A 6 -2.91 8.42 -4.97
CA HIS A 6 -3.40 8.65 -6.34
C HIS A 6 -4.86 8.26 -6.54
N GLU A 7 -5.27 7.16 -5.95
CA GLU A 7 -6.54 6.49 -6.28
C GLU A 7 -7.51 6.47 -5.11
N GLU A 8 -7.01 6.48 -3.87
CA GLU A 8 -7.85 6.25 -2.68
C GLU A 8 -8.20 7.55 -1.93
N GLY A 9 -7.76 8.72 -2.42
CA GLY A 9 -8.13 10.03 -1.86
C GLY A 9 -7.32 10.45 -0.63
N TYR A 10 -6.21 9.79 -0.32
CA TYR A 10 -5.27 10.29 0.69
C TYR A 10 -4.54 11.53 0.17
N GLN A 11 -4.24 12.46 1.06
CA GLN A 11 -3.55 13.71 0.71
C GLN A 11 -2.20 13.80 1.40
N VAL A 12 -1.25 14.46 0.73
CA VAL A 12 0.06 14.81 1.28
C VAL A 12 0.25 16.31 1.10
N GLU A 13 0.53 17.02 2.20
CA GLU A 13 0.81 18.45 2.22
C GLU A 13 2.22 18.68 2.78
N ARG A 14 3.02 19.50 2.09
CA ARG A 14 4.32 19.95 2.61
C ARG A 14 4.17 21.34 3.22
N HIS A 15 4.45 21.46 4.51
CA HIS A 15 4.40 22.73 5.22
C HIS A 15 5.63 23.61 4.93
N PRO A 16 5.55 24.93 5.22
CA PRO A 16 6.67 25.85 5.00
C PRO A 16 7.96 25.48 5.75
N ASP A 17 7.83 24.81 6.89
CA ASP A 17 8.96 24.26 7.69
C ASP A 17 9.58 23.00 7.06
N GLY A 18 8.95 22.45 6.03
CA GLY A 18 9.37 21.24 5.32
C GLY A 18 8.72 19.96 5.81
N GLU A 19 7.91 20.01 6.87
CA GLU A 19 7.20 18.84 7.40
C GLU A 19 6.12 18.34 6.44
N LEU A 20 5.93 17.03 6.41
CA LEU A 20 4.88 16.39 5.61
C LEU A 20 3.70 16.02 6.48
N ARG A 21 2.50 16.47 6.10
CA ARG A 21 1.24 16.05 6.71
C ARG A 21 0.45 15.16 5.77
N PHE A 22 0.02 14.03 6.30
CA PHE A 22 -0.78 13.04 5.58
C PHE A 22 -2.22 13.11 6.08
N ARG A 23 -3.19 13.13 5.17
CA ARG A 23 -4.61 13.10 5.52
C ARG A 23 -5.28 11.90 4.89
N ARG A 24 -6.22 11.33 5.65
CA ARG A 24 -7.12 10.29 5.18
C ARG A 24 -8.15 10.88 4.22
N PRO A 25 -8.88 10.05 3.46
CA PRO A 25 -9.92 10.53 2.55
C PRO A 25 -11.05 11.29 3.25
N ASP A 26 -11.25 11.05 4.55
CA ASP A 26 -12.20 11.77 5.41
C ASP A 26 -11.65 13.11 5.95
N GLY A 27 -10.48 13.56 5.49
CA GLY A 27 -9.82 14.81 5.88
C GLY A 27 -9.08 14.77 7.23
N ARG A 28 -9.23 13.69 8.00
CA ARG A 28 -8.53 13.53 9.29
C ARG A 28 -7.05 13.34 9.06
N LEU A 29 -6.24 13.91 9.96
CA LEU A 29 -4.79 13.71 9.95
C LEU A 29 -4.47 12.24 10.22
N LEU A 30 -3.61 11.65 9.39
CA LEU A 30 -3.03 10.35 9.65
C LEU A 30 -2.02 10.50 10.80
N PRO A 31 -2.13 9.71 11.88
CA PRO A 31 -1.17 9.79 12.96
C PRO A 31 0.22 9.34 12.48
N GLU A 32 1.27 9.99 12.98
CA GLU A 32 2.65 9.59 12.72
C GLU A 32 2.90 8.14 13.16
N VAL A 33 2.31 7.76 14.30
CA VAL A 33 2.31 6.39 14.81
C VAL A 33 0.87 5.93 15.02
N PRO A 34 0.37 4.95 14.25
CA PRO A 34 -0.93 4.37 14.53
C PRO A 34 -0.90 3.65 15.88
N PRO A 35 -2.02 3.62 16.64
CA PRO A 35 -2.10 2.80 17.84
C PRO A 35 -1.75 1.34 17.54
N PRO A 36 -1.06 0.64 18.45
CA PRO A 36 -0.78 -0.77 18.27
C PRO A 36 -2.09 -1.54 18.13
N ALA A 37 -2.12 -2.49 17.19
CA ALA A 37 -3.26 -3.38 17.06
C ALA A 37 -3.41 -4.24 18.33
N ALA A 38 -4.64 -4.56 18.68
CA ALA A 38 -4.89 -5.57 19.72
C ALA A 38 -4.33 -6.91 19.24
N ILE A 39 -3.36 -7.45 19.97
CA ILE A 39 -2.72 -8.73 19.66
C ILE A 39 -3.49 -9.83 20.42
N PRO A 40 -4.10 -10.81 19.73
CA PRO A 40 -4.72 -11.96 20.39
C PRO A 40 -3.71 -12.74 21.23
N ALA A 41 -4.17 -13.47 22.24
CA ALA A 41 -3.31 -14.30 23.09
C ALA A 41 -2.50 -15.34 22.29
N ASP A 42 -3.09 -15.90 21.24
CA ASP A 42 -2.41 -16.70 20.22
C ASP A 42 -2.56 -16.03 18.85
N PRO A 43 -1.62 -15.15 18.48
CA PRO A 43 -1.72 -14.41 17.23
C PRO A 43 -1.55 -15.32 16.02
N VAL A 44 -0.74 -16.38 16.09
CA VAL A 44 -0.48 -17.28 14.96
C VAL A 44 -1.75 -18.05 14.61
N HIS A 45 -2.43 -18.60 15.62
CA HIS A 45 -3.70 -19.28 15.41
C HIS A 45 -4.77 -18.33 14.86
N ALA A 46 -4.92 -17.14 15.46
CA ALA A 46 -5.90 -16.15 15.02
C ALA A 46 -5.67 -15.71 13.57
N PHE A 47 -4.41 -15.52 13.15
CA PHE A 47 -4.08 -15.19 11.76
C PHE A 47 -4.45 -16.32 10.79
N ARG A 48 -4.13 -17.58 11.11
CA ARG A 48 -4.45 -18.73 10.26
C ARG A 48 -5.95 -18.92 10.10
N ALA A 49 -6.70 -18.90 11.20
CA ALA A 49 -8.16 -19.03 11.17
C ALA A 49 -8.82 -17.93 10.32
N ARG A 50 -8.32 -16.70 10.40
CA ARG A 50 -8.80 -15.59 9.56
C ARG A 50 -8.52 -15.84 8.07
N HIS A 51 -7.31 -16.30 7.72
CA HIS A 51 -6.99 -16.62 6.33
C HIS A 51 -7.87 -17.75 5.79
N GLU A 52 -8.09 -18.81 6.57
CA GLU A 52 -8.99 -19.91 6.22
C GLU A 52 -10.42 -19.42 5.99
N ALA A 53 -10.95 -18.59 6.90
CA ALA A 53 -12.28 -18.00 6.76
C ALA A 53 -12.42 -17.10 5.52
N GLN A 54 -11.32 -16.50 5.06
CA GLN A 54 -11.27 -15.67 3.84
C GLN A 54 -10.92 -16.48 2.58
N GLY A 55 -10.71 -17.80 2.69
CA GLY A 55 -10.25 -18.64 1.57
C GLY A 55 -8.85 -18.29 1.06
N LEU A 56 -8.03 -17.63 1.87
CA LEU A 56 -6.68 -17.22 1.49
C LEU A 56 -5.69 -18.39 1.65
N SER A 57 -5.18 -18.89 0.52
CA SER A 57 -4.11 -19.90 0.50
C SER A 57 -2.74 -19.24 0.43
N ILE A 58 -2.24 -18.74 1.56
CA ILE A 58 -0.90 -18.13 1.65
C ILE A 58 0.17 -19.22 1.81
N HIS A 59 1.16 -19.22 0.93
CA HIS A 59 2.28 -20.17 0.93
C HIS A 59 3.61 -19.42 0.69
N PRO A 60 4.78 -20.08 0.86
CA PRO A 60 6.08 -19.40 0.77
C PRO A 60 6.37 -18.69 -0.56
N ARG A 61 5.63 -19.01 -1.63
CA ARG A 61 5.79 -18.36 -2.93
C ARG A 61 4.72 -17.30 -3.22
N THR A 62 3.78 -17.04 -2.30
CA THR A 62 2.70 -16.05 -2.53
C THR A 62 3.22 -14.66 -2.85
N ALA A 63 4.35 -14.25 -2.25
CA ALA A 63 4.99 -12.97 -2.53
C ALA A 63 6.12 -13.05 -3.56
N MET A 64 6.38 -14.23 -4.15
CA MET A 64 7.39 -14.34 -5.20
C MET A 64 6.86 -13.68 -6.47
N PRO A 65 7.55 -12.66 -7.01
CA PRO A 65 7.14 -12.07 -8.27
C PRO A 65 7.32 -13.08 -9.41
N GLY A 66 6.49 -12.95 -10.45
CA GLY A 66 6.68 -13.69 -11.71
C GLY A 66 7.81 -13.15 -12.58
N TRP A 67 8.57 -12.16 -12.10
CA TRP A 67 9.69 -11.55 -12.81
C TRP A 67 10.86 -12.53 -12.93
N LEU A 68 11.33 -12.77 -14.15
CA LEU A 68 12.45 -13.67 -14.42
C LEU A 68 13.76 -12.92 -14.71
N GLY A 69 13.77 -11.59 -14.52
CA GLY A 69 14.94 -10.74 -14.73
C GLY A 69 14.86 -9.88 -16.00
N GLU A 70 13.69 -9.80 -16.63
CA GLU A 70 13.47 -8.94 -17.79
C GLU A 70 13.77 -7.47 -17.45
N PRO A 71 14.37 -6.69 -18.38
CA PRO A 71 14.56 -5.27 -18.18
C PRO A 71 13.22 -4.57 -17.92
N LEU A 72 13.23 -3.56 -17.05
CA LEU A 72 12.08 -2.67 -16.90
C LEU A 72 11.80 -1.96 -18.23
N ASP A 73 10.57 -2.05 -18.72
CA ASP A 73 10.12 -1.20 -19.82
C ASP A 73 9.88 0.22 -19.30
N VAL A 74 10.92 1.05 -19.43
CA VAL A 74 10.89 2.45 -18.99
C VAL A 74 9.90 3.27 -19.81
N GLY A 75 9.70 2.94 -21.09
CA GLY A 75 8.72 3.62 -21.94
C GLY A 75 7.31 3.41 -21.41
N TYR A 76 6.92 2.14 -21.22
CA TYR A 76 5.63 1.79 -20.62
C TYR A 76 5.46 2.41 -19.21
N ALA A 77 6.48 2.35 -18.36
CA ALA A 77 6.40 2.90 -17.01
C ALA A 77 6.16 4.43 -16.99
N ILE A 78 6.76 5.16 -17.94
CA ILE A 78 6.50 6.59 -18.12
C ILE A 78 5.08 6.79 -18.65
N ASP A 79 4.67 6.03 -19.66
CA ASP A 79 3.34 6.16 -20.26
C ASP A 79 2.21 5.88 -19.27
N VAL A 80 2.32 4.92 -18.35
CA VAL A 80 1.22 4.67 -17.38
C VAL A 80 1.22 5.60 -16.17
N LEU A 81 2.33 6.32 -15.91
CA LEU A 81 2.46 7.20 -14.75
C LEU A 81 2.42 8.68 -15.11
N HIS A 82 2.58 9.03 -16.39
CA HIS A 82 2.63 10.42 -16.82
C HIS A 82 1.21 10.97 -17.05
N PRO A 83 0.81 12.08 -16.39
CA PRO A 83 -0.56 12.63 -16.50
C PRO A 83 -0.98 13.05 -17.91
N LEU A 84 -0.03 13.23 -18.83
CA LEU A 84 -0.28 13.56 -20.25
C LEU A 84 -0.18 12.36 -21.18
N ALA A 85 0.01 11.15 -20.66
CA ALA A 85 -0.03 9.94 -21.47
C ALA A 85 -1.50 9.58 -21.75
N ALA A 86 -2.10 10.32 -22.67
CA ALA A 86 -3.32 9.91 -23.33
C ALA A 86 -2.93 8.92 -24.44
N GLY A 87 -3.37 7.67 -24.31
CA GLY A 87 -3.64 6.82 -25.45
C GLY A 87 -4.92 7.26 -26.14
#